data_AF-A0A351K9Y8-F1
#
_entry.id   AF-A0A351K9Y8-F1
#
_cell.length_a   1.000
_cell.length_b   1.000
_cell.length_c   1.000
_cell.angle_alpha   90.00
_cell.angle_beta   90.00
_cell.angle_gamma   90.00
#
_symmetry.space_group_name_H-M   'P 1'
#
loop_
_entity.id
_entity.type
_entity.pdbx_description
1 polymer ?
#
loop_
_entity_poly.entity_id
_entity_poly.type
_entity_poly.pdbx_seq_one_letter_code
_entity_poly.pdbx_strand_id
1 'polypeptide(L)' 'PPGADTTTQAAFLRANGIQDLVAEGRRRWAELAGVGDLEALRARSRITEAEALLDPDGLGGFTVLEWRVGS' A
#
# COMPACT_ATOMS: atom_id res chain seq x y z
N PRO A 1 -2.01 23.17 1.77
CA PRO A 1 -3.08 24.16 2.01
C PRO A 1 -3.09 24.54 3.50
N PRO A 2 -3.65 25.71 3.90
CA PRO A 2 -3.74 26.06 5.31
C PRO A 2 -4.40 24.95 6.13
N GLY A 3 -3.80 24.61 7.27
CA GLY A 3 -4.30 23.58 8.19
C GLY A 3 -4.07 22.13 7.77
N ALA A 4 -3.38 21.87 6.65
CA ALA A 4 -3.06 20.52 6.20
C ALA A 4 -1.63 20.11 6.60
N ASP A 5 -1.50 18.96 7.26
CA ASP A 5 -0.22 18.24 7.33
C ASP A 5 0.06 17.63 5.94
N THR A 6 1.32 17.63 5.52
CA THR A 6 1.71 17.18 4.18
C THR A 6 2.75 16.07 4.28
N THR A 7 2.58 15.02 3.49
CA THR A 7 3.55 13.93 3.35
C THR A 7 3.50 13.35 1.94
N THR A 8 4.37 12.39 1.62
CA THR A 8 4.29 11.63 0.37
C THR A 8 3.34 10.45 0.53
N GLN A 9 2.75 9.99 -0.58
CA GLN A 9 1.92 8.78 -0.62
C GLN A 9 2.69 7.59 -0.06
N ALA A 10 3.96 7.42 -0.44
CA ALA A 10 4.78 6.32 0.06
C ALA A 10 4.94 6.36 1.59
N ALA A 11 5.16 7.55 2.16
CA ALA A 11 5.27 7.71 3.61
C ALA A 11 3.93 7.47 4.32
N PHE A 12 2.83 8.03 3.77
CA PHE A 12 1.48 7.83 4.29
C PHE A 12 1.07 6.35 4.30
N LEU A 13 1.25 5.64 3.18
CA LEU A 13 0.89 4.23 3.06
C LEU A 13 1.74 3.34 3.98
N ARG A 14 3.03 3.65 4.16
CA ARG A 14 3.88 2.96 5.15
C ARG A 14 3.37 3.16 6.57
N ALA A 15 3.01 4.39 6.94
CA ALA A 15 2.45 4.70 8.26
C ALA A 15 1.09 4.01 8.51
N ASN A 16 0.35 3.71 7.45
CA ASN A 16 -0.97 3.05 7.51
C ASN A 16 -0.91 1.53 7.23
N GLY A 17 0.25 0.89 7.42
CA GLY A 17 0.34 -0.58 7.47
C GLY A 17 0.36 -1.30 6.12
N ILE A 18 0.69 -0.62 5.02
CA ILE A 18 0.80 -1.30 3.70
C ILE A 18 1.78 -2.48 3.71
N GLN A 19 2.82 -2.42 4.54
CA GLN A 19 3.80 -3.51 4.68
C GLN A 19 3.16 -4.78 5.27
N ASP A 20 2.23 -4.63 6.21
CA ASP A 20 1.52 -5.76 6.80
C ASP A 20 0.60 -6.43 5.77
N LEU A 21 -0.07 -5.62 4.94
CA LEU A 21 -0.91 -6.10 3.84
C LEU A 21 -0.10 -6.86 2.78
N VAL A 22 1.11 -6.41 2.47
CA VAL A 22 2.05 -7.10 1.56
C VAL A 22 2.53 -8.40 2.19
N ALA A 23 2.92 -8.39 3.47
CA ALA A 23 3.37 -9.59 4.17
C ALA A 23 2.26 -10.66 4.23
N GLU A 24 1.02 -10.24 4.49
CA GLU A 24 -0.16 -11.11 4.42
C GLU A 24 -0.38 -11.68 3.00
N GLY A 25 -0.27 -10.84 1.97
CA GLY A 25 -0.34 -11.27 0.57
C GLY A 25 0.71 -12.33 0.23
N ARG A 26 1.96 -12.15 0.67
CA ARG A 26 3.04 -13.13 0.49
C ARG A 26 2.73 -14.48 1.14
N ARG A 27 2.19 -14.49 2.37
CA ARG A 27 1.80 -15.73 3.06
C ARG A 27 0.70 -16.47 2.30
N ARG A 28 -0.38 -15.78 1.94
CA ARG A 28 -1.49 -16.41 1.18
C ARG A 28 -1.06 -16.89 -0.19
N TRP A 29 -0.20 -16.15 -0.88
CA TRP A 29 0.35 -16.59 -2.15
C TRP A 29 1.14 -17.90 -1.98
N ALA A 30 1.98 -18.02 -0.94
CA ALA A 30 2.72 -19.25 -0.68
C ALA A 30 1.81 -20.46 -0.39
N GLU A 31 0.67 -20.23 0.29
CA GLU A 31 -0.32 -21.26 0.61
C GLU A 31 -1.16 -21.68 -0.62
N LEU A 32 -1.49 -20.75 -1.52
CA LEU A 32 -2.46 -20.94 -2.60
C LEU A 32 -1.84 -21.02 -4.01
N ALA A 33 -0.53 -20.77 -4.17
CA ALA A 33 0.11 -20.69 -5.49
C ALA A 33 -0.06 -21.95 -6.35
N GLY A 34 -0.20 -23.13 -5.72
CA GLY A 34 -0.46 -24.39 -6.43
C GLY A 34 -1.91 -24.56 -6.91
N VAL A 35 -2.85 -23.78 -6.38
CA VAL A 35 -4.28 -23.84 -6.72
C VAL A 35 -4.63 -22.89 -7.87
N GLY A 36 -3.95 -21.74 -7.94
CA GLY A 36 -4.06 -20.79 -9.07
C GLY A 36 -5.43 -20.11 -9.20
N ASP A 37 -6.20 -20.02 -8.11
CA ASP A 37 -7.52 -19.41 -8.09
C ASP A 37 -7.48 -17.87 -7.96
N LEU A 38 -8.66 -17.24 -7.94
CA LEU A 38 -8.77 -15.77 -7.83
C LEU A 38 -8.21 -15.23 -6.51
N GLU A 39 -8.26 -16.01 -5.43
CA GLU A 39 -7.68 -15.62 -4.14
C GLU A 39 -6.15 -15.61 -4.22
N ALA A 40 -5.55 -16.61 -4.87
CA ALA A 40 -4.12 -16.64 -5.15
C ALA A 40 -3.68 -15.43 -6.00
N LEU A 41 -4.45 -15.08 -7.03
CA LEU A 41 -4.17 -13.91 -7.88
C LEU A 41 -4.27 -12.58 -7.10
N ARG A 42 -5.28 -12.41 -6.25
CA ARG A 42 -5.42 -11.23 -5.38
C ARG A 42 -4.24 -11.11 -4.41
N ALA A 43 -3.82 -12.22 -3.81
CA ALA A 43 -2.67 -12.25 -2.91
C ALA A 43 -1.38 -11.83 -3.62
N ARG A 44 -1.18 -12.27 -4.87
CA ARG A 44 -0.04 -11.88 -5.71
C ARG A 44 -0.09 -10.40 -6.09
N SER A 45 -1.28 -9.89 -6.46
CA SER A 45 -1.45 -8.49 -6.90
C SER A 45 -0.99 -7.48 -5.86
N ARG A 46 -1.26 -7.76 -4.58
CA ARG A 46 -0.84 -6.91 -3.45
C ARG A 46 0.67 -6.67 -3.39
N ILE A 47 1.47 -7.63 -3.86
CA ILE A 47 2.93 -7.50 -3.86
C ILE A 47 3.36 -6.51 -4.95
N THR A 48 2.90 -6.71 -6.18
CA THR A 48 3.28 -5.89 -7.34
C THR A 48 2.68 -4.49 -7.30
N GLU A 49 1.44 -4.36 -6.82
CA GLU A 49 0.78 -3.06 -6.70
C GLU A 49 1.44 -2.19 -5.62
N ALA A 50 1.88 -2.79 -4.52
CA ALA A 50 2.59 -2.05 -3.48
C ALA A 50 3.92 -1.47 -3.97
N GLU A 51 4.63 -2.13 -4.88
CA GLU A 51 5.83 -1.58 -5.50
C GLU A 51 5.50 -0.30 -6.28
N ALA A 52 4.47 -0.32 -7.11
CA ALA A 52 4.02 0.86 -7.86
C ALA A 52 3.52 2.00 -6.95
N LEU A 53 2.76 1.67 -5.89
CA LEU A 53 2.22 2.64 -4.94
C LEU A 53 3.28 3.31 -4.06
N LEU A 54 4.45 2.67 -3.90
CA LEU A 54 5.53 3.12 -3.03
C LEU A 54 6.74 3.69 -3.79
N ASP A 55 6.75 3.61 -5.11
CA ASP A 55 7.81 4.14 -5.97
C ASP A 55 7.88 5.68 -5.85
N PRO A 56 8.97 6.25 -5.31
CA PRO A 56 9.10 7.70 -5.13
C PRO A 56 9.15 8.47 -6.46
N ASP A 57 9.60 7.84 -7.55
CA ASP A 57 9.63 8.44 -8.89
C ASP A 57 8.29 8.21 -9.64
N GLY A 58 7.39 7.42 -9.05
CA GLY A 58 6.05 7.10 -9.54
C GLY A 58 4.95 7.59 -8.60
N LEU A 59 3.96 6.72 -8.33
CA LEU A 59 2.79 7.07 -7.50
C LEU A 59 3.18 7.38 -6.05
N GLY A 60 4.24 6.77 -5.54
CA GLY A 60 4.75 7.01 -4.18
C GLY A 60 5.18 8.46 -3.94
N GLY A 61 5.52 9.19 -5.00
CA GLY A 61 5.86 10.62 -4.96
C GLY A 61 4.65 11.55 -4.87
N PHE A 62 3.41 11.04 -4.98
CA PHE A 62 2.21 11.88 -4.88
C PHE A 62 2.09 12.52 -3.49
N THR A 63 1.58 13.73 -3.43
CA THR A 63 1.39 14.45 -2.17
C THR A 63 0.09 14.04 -1.49
N VAL A 64 0.18 13.66 -0.22
CA VAL A 64 -0.97 13.45 0.67
C VAL A 64 -1.15 14.68 1.56
N LEU A 65 -2.40 15.11 1.73
CA LEU A 65 -2.81 16.23 2.56
C LEU A 65 -3.80 15.73 3.61
N GLU A 66 -3.49 15.93 4.89
CA GLU A 66 -4.34 15.49 6.00
C GLU A 66 -4.82 16.70 6.82
N TRP A 67 -6.11 16.77 7.12
CA TRP A 67 -6.69 17.77 8.02
C TRP A 67 -7.21 17.08 9.28
N ARG A 68 -6.76 17.56 10.44
CA ARG A 68 -7.34 17.14 11.73
C ARG A 68 -8.62 17.92 11.99
N VAL A 69 -9.72 17.21 12.19
CA VAL A 69 -11.02 17.80 12.51
C VAL A 69 -11.32 17.55 13.98
N GLY A 70 -11.66 18.60 14.73
CA GLY A 70 -12.17 18.50 16.10
C GLY A 70 -11.13 18.42 17.22
N SER A 71 -9.93 18.97 17.01
CA SER A 71 -8.97 19.26 18.09
C SER A 71 -9.46 20.37 19.00
#